data_AF-A0A949VID7-F1
#
_entry.id   AF-A0A949VID7-F1
#
_cell.length_a   1.000
_cell.length_b   1.000
_cell.length_c   1.000
_cell.angle_alpha   90.00
_cell.angle_beta   90.00
_cell.angle_gamma   90.00
#
_symmetry.space_group_name_H-M   'P 1'
#
loop_
_entity.id
_entity.type
_entity.pdbx_description
1 polymer ?
#
loop_
_entity_poly.entity_id
_entity_poly.type
_entity_poly.pdbx_seq_one_letter_code
_entity_poly.pdbx_strand_id
1 'polypeptide(L)'
;MNHPFPPSFITAESRLLDVFHDEAADLGIGRLDSEQLLKKIPASVRSTKAIKFVFDQEWRYIFGKQFHFDGNSRGFGVPHQAPLVANLVRASALADRVLTASQFRRWWQQLDIPAKHLDAIVEMLSVSNAALDHDLAYEQSGLGIGSQKIDWLLKPKEKGGILLEVKNRPGQMAREMTRRKVTSPSMPSDPITDFPALFRSTTGKFLPLEETEYTQGVILFLGIKVPATALDNYFRNHLQSHLHFIALGKEDKAMGISVNLIVKSTEVADHVRFAFRWNEGADLLY
;
A
#
# COMPACT_ATOMS: atom_id res chain seq x y z
N MET A 1 3.54 20.99 -20.87
CA MET A 1 2.51 19.99 -20.55
C MET A 1 2.05 20.30 -19.14
N ASN A 2 0.78 20.67 -18.94
CA ASN A 2 0.26 21.11 -17.65
C ASN A 2 0.29 19.94 -16.67
N HIS A 3 0.95 20.10 -15.52
CA HIS A 3 0.92 19.09 -14.45
C HIS A 3 -0.52 19.00 -13.89
N PRO A 4 -0.96 17.82 -13.42
CA PRO A 4 -2.35 17.60 -13.02
C PRO A 4 -2.76 18.26 -11.70
N PHE A 5 -1.80 18.76 -10.94
CA PHE A 5 -2.02 19.46 -9.66
C PHE A 5 -1.99 20.98 -9.88
N PRO A 6 -2.62 21.81 -9.04
CA PRO A 6 -2.47 23.26 -9.12
C PRO A 6 -1.01 23.71 -8.87
N PRO A 7 -0.49 24.74 -9.56
CA PRO A 7 0.88 25.24 -9.31
C PRO A 7 1.09 25.68 -7.85
N SER A 8 0.03 26.15 -7.19
CA SER A 8 0.05 26.52 -5.77
C SER A 8 0.33 25.36 -4.82
N PHE A 9 0.30 24.11 -5.29
CA PHE A 9 0.63 22.92 -4.50
C PHE A 9 2.05 22.42 -4.73
N ILE A 10 2.84 23.09 -5.58
CA ILE A 10 4.18 22.63 -6.00
C ILE A 10 5.23 23.62 -5.49
N THR A 11 6.24 23.12 -4.77
CA THR A 11 7.41 23.92 -4.35
C THR A 11 8.60 23.76 -5.28
N ALA A 12 8.75 22.61 -5.93
CA ALA A 12 9.84 22.33 -6.86
C ALA A 12 9.45 21.27 -7.90
N GLU A 13 10.12 21.27 -9.05
CA GLU A 13 10.05 20.21 -10.06
C GLU A 13 11.45 19.66 -10.36
N SER A 14 11.54 18.38 -10.67
CA SER A 14 12.76 17.73 -11.13
C SER A 14 12.43 16.52 -12.02
N ARG A 15 13.45 15.88 -12.60
CA ARG A 15 13.27 14.58 -13.27
C ARG A 15 13.17 13.50 -12.19
N LEU A 16 12.34 12.49 -12.42
CA LEU A 16 12.25 11.37 -11.48
C LEU A 16 13.62 10.75 -11.21
N LEU A 17 14.48 10.61 -12.21
CA LEU A 17 15.78 9.97 -12.02
C LEU A 17 16.68 10.70 -11.03
N ASP A 18 16.69 12.04 -11.06
CA ASP A 18 17.58 12.83 -10.21
C ASP A 18 17.13 12.64 -8.75
N VAL A 19 15.83 12.79 -8.52
CA VAL A 19 15.21 12.61 -7.20
C VAL A 19 15.29 11.16 -6.72
N PHE A 20 15.20 10.18 -7.62
CA PHE A 20 15.31 8.76 -7.27
C PHE A 20 16.69 8.45 -6.69
N HIS A 21 17.76 9.03 -7.24
CA HIS A 21 19.11 8.87 -6.72
C HIS A 21 19.28 9.55 -5.37
N ASP A 22 18.74 10.76 -5.19
CA ASP A 22 18.79 11.47 -3.92
C ASP A 22 18.05 10.70 -2.81
N GLU A 23 16.81 10.27 -3.09
CA GLU A 23 16.02 9.48 -2.14
C GLU A 23 16.64 8.08 -1.89
N ALA A 24 17.32 7.49 -2.87
CA ALA A 24 18.07 6.25 -2.66
C ALA A 24 19.27 6.46 -1.73
N ALA A 25 20.00 7.55 -1.88
CA ALA A 25 21.11 7.90 -0.98
C ALA A 25 20.62 8.13 0.46
N ASP A 26 19.49 8.82 0.64
CA ASP A 26 18.86 9.05 1.94
C ASP A 26 18.45 7.73 2.62
N LEU A 27 18.14 6.70 1.84
CA LEU A 27 17.83 5.34 2.32
C LEU A 27 19.07 4.45 2.50
N GLY A 28 20.28 5.00 2.32
CA GLY A 28 21.54 4.27 2.45
C GLY A 28 21.85 3.33 1.28
N ILE A 29 21.18 3.50 0.13
CA ILE A 29 21.44 2.71 -1.08
C ILE A 29 22.57 3.37 -1.87
N GLY A 30 23.62 2.60 -2.17
CA GLY A 30 24.77 3.08 -2.93
C GLY A 30 24.40 3.52 -4.34
N ARG A 31 25.16 4.46 -4.90
CA ARG A 31 24.89 5.02 -6.24
C ARG A 31 24.79 3.94 -7.32
N LEU A 32 25.73 2.99 -7.35
CA LEU A 32 25.72 1.90 -8.34
C LEU A 32 24.46 1.04 -8.24
N ASP A 33 24.03 0.70 -7.02
CA ASP A 33 22.81 -0.08 -6.79
C ASP A 33 21.57 0.71 -7.21
N SER A 34 21.52 2.01 -6.88
CA SER A 34 20.42 2.89 -7.30
C SER A 34 20.33 3.00 -8.83
N GLU A 35 21.44 3.05 -9.55
CA GLU A 35 21.48 3.04 -11.02
C GLU A 35 21.00 1.70 -11.60
N GLN A 36 21.34 0.58 -10.96
CA GLN A 36 20.85 -0.74 -11.36
C GLN A 36 19.34 -0.89 -11.13
N LEU A 37 18.85 -0.49 -9.96
CA LEU A 37 17.42 -0.46 -9.64
C LEU A 37 16.67 0.42 -10.62
N LEU A 38 17.17 1.63 -10.87
CA LEU A 38 16.56 2.56 -11.82
C LEU A 38 16.52 1.95 -13.22
N LYS A 39 17.57 1.27 -13.70
CA LYS A 39 17.53 0.59 -15.03
C LYS A 39 16.44 -0.47 -15.12
N LYS A 40 16.08 -1.10 -13.99
CA LYS A 40 15.01 -2.09 -13.91
C LYS A 40 13.62 -1.47 -13.89
N ILE A 41 13.42 -0.17 -13.62
CA ILE A 41 12.09 0.46 -13.60
C ILE A 41 11.54 0.65 -15.03
N PRO A 42 10.23 0.49 -15.29
CA PRO A 42 9.66 0.67 -16.63
C PRO A 42 9.98 2.06 -17.22
N ALA A 43 10.26 2.11 -18.53
CA ALA A 43 10.63 3.37 -19.18
C ALA A 43 9.54 4.44 -19.05
N SER A 44 8.26 4.03 -19.08
CA SER A 44 7.12 4.94 -18.91
C SER A 44 7.18 5.65 -17.56
N VAL A 45 7.44 4.91 -16.48
CA VAL A 45 7.59 5.42 -15.12
C VAL A 45 8.84 6.28 -15.00
N ARG A 46 10.01 5.81 -15.47
CA ARG A 46 11.30 6.54 -15.38
C ARG A 46 11.29 7.90 -16.08
N SER A 47 10.51 8.00 -17.15
CA SER A 47 10.40 9.24 -17.93
C SER A 47 9.50 10.29 -17.28
N THR A 48 8.82 9.96 -16.18
CA THR A 48 7.95 10.91 -15.48
C THR A 48 8.73 12.01 -14.79
N LYS A 49 8.02 13.11 -14.52
CA LYS A 49 8.50 14.18 -13.66
C LYS A 49 8.28 13.82 -12.19
N ALA A 50 9.17 14.32 -11.35
CA ALA A 50 8.95 14.43 -9.92
C ALA A 50 8.60 15.87 -9.55
N ILE A 51 7.65 16.03 -8.64
CA ILE A 51 7.21 17.32 -8.09
C ILE A 51 7.26 17.24 -6.57
N LYS A 52 7.70 18.32 -5.94
CA LYS A 52 7.73 18.45 -4.49
C LYS A 52 6.47 19.19 -4.05
N PHE A 53 5.69 18.57 -3.16
CA PHE A 53 4.40 19.12 -2.74
C PHE A 53 4.55 20.08 -1.57
N VAL A 54 3.73 21.14 -1.55
CA VAL A 54 3.77 22.17 -0.49
C VAL A 54 3.38 21.63 0.89
N PHE A 55 2.41 20.71 0.94
CA PHE A 55 1.80 20.30 2.22
C PHE A 55 2.62 19.31 3.03
N ASP A 56 3.34 18.40 2.37
CA ASP A 56 4.17 17.38 3.02
C ASP A 56 5.67 17.62 2.80
N GLN A 57 6.03 18.56 1.90
CA GLN A 57 7.41 18.78 1.46
C GLN A 57 8.05 17.52 0.87
N GLU A 58 7.25 16.62 0.29
CA GLU A 58 7.76 15.37 -0.24
C GLU A 58 7.77 15.32 -1.76
N TRP A 59 8.77 14.61 -2.27
CA TRP A 59 8.89 14.32 -3.67
C TRP A 59 7.95 13.20 -4.09
N ARG A 60 7.12 13.52 -5.08
CA ARG A 60 6.14 12.61 -5.66
C ARG A 60 6.27 12.62 -7.17
N TYR A 61 6.02 11.48 -7.81
CA TYR A 61 6.09 11.40 -9.27
C TYR A 61 4.73 11.12 -9.87
N ILE A 62 4.49 11.71 -11.05
CA ILE A 62 3.16 11.73 -11.64
C ILE A 62 2.96 10.46 -12.47
N PHE A 63 2.39 9.43 -11.84
CA PHE A 63 2.02 8.18 -12.50
C PHE A 63 0.83 7.53 -11.80
N GLY A 64 -0.16 7.08 -12.58
CA GLY A 64 -1.36 6.43 -12.06
C GLY A 64 -2.62 6.75 -12.86
N LYS A 65 -3.70 6.01 -12.61
CA LYS A 65 -4.98 6.19 -13.31
C LYS A 65 -5.79 7.34 -12.70
N GLN A 66 -6.39 8.17 -13.56
CA GLN A 66 -7.35 9.20 -13.14
C GLN A 66 -8.62 8.62 -12.54
N PHE A 67 -9.06 9.24 -11.45
CA PHE A 67 -10.40 9.00 -10.93
C PHE A 67 -11.44 9.52 -11.93
N HIS A 68 -12.47 8.71 -12.16
CA HIS A 68 -13.64 9.12 -12.92
C HIS A 68 -14.76 9.35 -11.92
N PHE A 69 -15.33 10.56 -11.94
CA PHE A 69 -16.52 10.91 -11.19
C PHE A 69 -17.74 10.89 -12.11
N ASP A 70 -18.92 10.87 -11.51
CA ASP A 70 -20.17 10.97 -12.26
C ASP A 70 -20.19 12.25 -13.13
N GLY A 71 -20.73 12.15 -14.34
CA GLY A 71 -20.80 13.26 -15.28
C GLY A 71 -19.49 13.59 -16.03
N ASN A 72 -18.66 12.58 -16.34
CA ASN A 72 -17.40 12.70 -17.11
C ASN A 72 -16.29 13.57 -16.47
N SER A 73 -16.47 14.00 -15.21
CA SER A 73 -15.44 14.73 -14.48
C SER A 73 -14.28 13.80 -14.11
N ARG A 74 -13.04 14.31 -14.20
CA ARG A 74 -11.84 13.56 -13.81
C ARG A 74 -11.15 14.19 -12.61
N GLY A 75 -10.56 13.34 -11.78
CA GLY A 75 -9.88 13.73 -10.56
C GLY A 75 -8.44 13.25 -10.49
N PHE A 76 -7.67 13.99 -9.69
CA PHE A 76 -6.32 13.64 -9.29
C PHE A 76 -6.29 13.46 -7.78
N GLY A 77 -5.68 12.38 -7.29
CA GLY A 77 -5.55 12.12 -5.87
C GLY A 77 -4.18 11.59 -5.48
N VAL A 78 -3.73 12.05 -4.32
CA VAL A 78 -2.55 11.54 -3.63
C VAL A 78 -3.00 10.42 -2.68
N PRO A 79 -2.29 9.28 -2.60
CA PRO A 79 -1.09 8.97 -3.38
C PRO A 79 -1.35 8.30 -4.74
N HIS A 80 -2.58 7.94 -5.08
CA HIS A 80 -2.90 7.08 -6.24
C HIS A 80 -2.28 7.50 -7.59
N GLN A 81 -2.09 8.80 -7.81
CA GLN A 81 -1.51 9.35 -9.04
C GLN A 81 -0.24 10.17 -8.80
N ALA A 82 0.18 10.26 -7.55
CA ALA A 82 1.38 10.95 -7.10
C ALA A 82 2.00 10.21 -5.90
N PRO A 83 2.41 8.94 -6.08
CA PRO A 83 3.13 8.18 -5.06
C PRO A 83 4.47 8.84 -4.70
N LEU A 84 4.97 8.52 -3.50
CA LEU A 84 6.27 9.00 -3.03
C LEU A 84 7.41 8.40 -3.85
N VAL A 85 8.39 9.22 -4.23
CA VAL A 85 9.61 8.72 -4.90
C VAL A 85 10.38 7.77 -3.99
N ALA A 86 10.52 8.10 -2.70
CA ALA A 86 11.13 7.24 -1.69
C ALA A 86 10.51 5.83 -1.65
N ASN A 87 9.21 5.74 -1.87
CA ASN A 87 8.50 4.46 -1.84
C ASN A 87 8.70 3.64 -3.11
N LEU A 88 8.86 4.29 -4.27
CA LEU A 88 9.31 3.61 -5.49
C LEU A 88 10.71 3.02 -5.29
N VAL A 89 11.61 3.75 -4.63
CA VAL A 89 12.95 3.25 -4.29
C VAL A 89 12.86 2.02 -3.38
N ARG A 90 12.15 2.12 -2.25
CA ARG A 90 11.96 0.99 -1.31
C ARG A 90 11.35 -0.23 -1.96
N ALA A 91 10.25 -0.04 -2.71
CA ALA A 91 9.57 -1.12 -3.38
C ALA A 91 10.48 -1.80 -4.41
N SER A 92 11.26 -1.02 -5.16
CA SER A 92 12.22 -1.56 -6.15
C SER A 92 13.35 -2.33 -5.48
N ALA A 93 13.94 -1.80 -4.40
CA ALA A 93 15.00 -2.46 -3.65
C ALA A 93 14.51 -3.77 -3.01
N LEU A 94 13.31 -3.77 -2.43
CA LEU A 94 12.71 -4.96 -1.86
C LEU A 94 12.42 -6.00 -2.94
N ALA A 95 11.76 -5.60 -4.03
CA ALA A 95 11.43 -6.49 -5.14
C ALA A 95 12.68 -7.18 -5.70
N ASP A 96 13.77 -6.44 -5.85
CA ASP A 96 15.04 -6.98 -6.36
C ASP A 96 15.67 -8.02 -5.42
N ARG A 97 15.45 -7.86 -4.11
CA ARG A 97 15.95 -8.77 -3.08
C ARG A 97 15.11 -10.04 -2.95
N VAL A 98 13.79 -9.93 -2.99
CA VAL A 98 12.89 -11.01 -2.53
C VAL A 98 12.17 -11.74 -3.67
N LEU A 99 12.07 -11.14 -4.86
CA LEU A 99 11.37 -11.76 -5.98
C LEU A 99 12.33 -12.61 -6.81
N THR A 100 11.87 -13.79 -7.21
CA THR A 100 12.53 -14.53 -8.29
C THR A 100 12.48 -13.73 -9.59
N ALA A 101 13.37 -14.03 -10.55
CA ALA A 101 13.41 -13.33 -11.83
C ALA A 101 12.05 -13.34 -12.59
N SER A 102 11.27 -14.43 -12.46
CA SER A 102 9.94 -14.53 -13.08
C SER A 102 8.89 -13.67 -12.36
N GLN A 103 8.90 -13.65 -11.02
CA GLN A 103 8.04 -12.77 -10.22
C GLN A 103 8.40 -11.30 -10.44
N PHE A 104 9.69 -10.95 -10.45
CA PHE A 104 10.16 -9.60 -10.70
C PHE A 104 9.66 -9.07 -12.05
N ARG A 105 9.75 -9.87 -13.12
CA ARG A 105 9.21 -9.48 -14.44
C ARG A 105 7.70 -9.23 -14.41
N ARG A 106 6.93 -10.03 -13.68
CA ARG A 106 5.47 -9.83 -13.55
C ARG A 106 5.13 -8.60 -12.73
N TRP A 107 5.80 -8.41 -11.59
CA TRP A 107 5.65 -7.21 -10.78
C TRP A 107 6.01 -5.95 -11.58
N TRP A 108 7.10 -6.01 -12.34
CA TRP A 108 7.51 -4.94 -13.26
C TRP A 108 6.45 -4.58 -14.30
N GLN A 109 5.81 -5.58 -14.92
CA GLN A 109 4.70 -5.35 -15.85
C GLN A 109 3.52 -4.65 -15.18
N GLN A 110 3.21 -4.98 -13.92
CA GLN A 110 2.16 -4.31 -13.16
C GLN A 110 2.53 -2.86 -12.82
N LEU A 111 3.80 -2.62 -12.50
CA LEU A 111 4.33 -1.27 -12.24
C LEU A 111 4.21 -0.37 -13.48
N ASP A 112 4.28 -0.92 -14.70
CA ASP A 112 4.11 -0.15 -15.95
C ASP A 112 2.64 0.19 -16.26
N ILE A 113 1.68 -0.44 -15.58
CA ILE A 113 0.24 -0.25 -15.83
C ILE A 113 -0.30 0.81 -14.85
N PRO A 114 -0.79 1.99 -15.30
CA PRO A 114 -1.24 3.06 -14.41
C PRO A 114 -2.33 2.65 -13.41
N ALA A 115 -3.18 1.69 -13.76
CA ALA A 115 -4.25 1.19 -12.89
C ALA A 115 -3.76 0.21 -11.80
N LYS A 116 -2.55 -0.34 -11.95
CA LYS A 116 -1.93 -1.33 -11.05
C LYS A 116 -0.69 -0.80 -10.35
N HIS A 117 -0.19 0.35 -10.79
CA HIS A 117 1.05 0.93 -10.32
C HIS A 117 1.14 1.06 -8.80
N LEU A 118 0.17 1.74 -8.17
CA LEU A 118 0.19 1.89 -6.72
C LEU A 118 -0.05 0.56 -6.01
N ASP A 119 -0.87 -0.34 -6.56
CA ASP A 119 -1.10 -1.68 -6.00
C ASP A 119 0.23 -2.44 -5.87
N ALA A 120 1.01 -2.46 -6.95
CA ALA A 120 2.33 -3.09 -7.00
C ALA A 120 3.33 -2.48 -6.01
N ILE A 121 3.28 -1.16 -5.81
CA ILE A 121 4.14 -0.47 -4.82
C ILE A 121 3.75 -0.86 -3.41
N VAL A 122 2.47 -0.71 -3.04
CA VAL A 122 2.04 -0.95 -1.66
C VAL A 122 2.13 -2.43 -1.27
N GLU A 123 2.00 -3.34 -2.23
CA GLU A 123 2.31 -4.76 -2.05
C GLU A 123 3.72 -4.97 -1.52
N MET A 124 4.74 -4.38 -2.17
CA MET A 124 6.12 -4.48 -1.70
C MET A 124 6.32 -3.75 -0.38
N LEU A 125 5.85 -2.49 -0.28
CA LEU A 125 6.03 -1.70 0.92
C LEU A 125 5.50 -2.43 2.17
N SER A 126 4.39 -3.17 2.05
CA SER A 126 3.76 -3.88 3.18
C SER A 126 4.69 -4.82 3.94
N VAL A 127 5.76 -5.32 3.31
CA VAL A 127 6.77 -6.19 3.93
C VAL A 127 8.17 -5.58 3.91
N SER A 128 8.31 -4.29 3.57
CA SER A 128 9.60 -3.62 3.40
C SER A 128 10.43 -3.51 4.69
N ASN A 129 9.77 -3.45 5.85
CA ASN A 129 10.42 -3.37 7.16
C ASN A 129 10.68 -4.76 7.80
N ALA A 130 10.25 -5.85 7.15
CA ALA A 130 10.51 -7.20 7.63
C ALA A 130 12.02 -7.44 7.78
N ALA A 131 12.41 -8.11 8.86
CA ALA A 131 13.82 -8.41 9.11
C ALA A 131 14.44 -9.21 7.96
N LEU A 132 15.72 -8.97 7.66
CA LEU A 132 16.41 -9.62 6.54
C LEU A 132 16.50 -11.14 6.68
N ASP A 133 16.39 -11.64 7.91
CA ASP A 133 16.50 -13.05 8.22
C ASP A 133 15.14 -13.76 8.34
N HIS A 134 14.04 -13.04 8.10
CA HIS A 134 12.71 -13.62 7.88
C HIS A 134 12.62 -14.14 6.44
N ASP A 135 12.01 -15.32 6.25
CA ASP A 135 11.73 -15.84 4.92
C ASP A 135 10.45 -15.18 4.36
N LEU A 136 10.52 -14.75 3.11
CA LEU A 136 9.47 -14.00 2.42
C LEU A 136 9.15 -14.71 1.10
N ALA A 137 7.93 -15.21 0.98
CA ALA A 137 7.41 -15.80 -0.25
C ALA A 137 6.29 -14.92 -0.83
N TYR A 138 6.51 -14.41 -2.04
CA TYR A 138 5.54 -13.62 -2.79
C TYR A 138 4.58 -14.51 -3.58
N GLU A 139 3.29 -14.18 -3.53
CA GLU A 139 2.21 -14.86 -4.25
C GLU A 139 2.12 -16.37 -3.93
N GLN A 140 2.10 -16.70 -2.63
CA GLN A 140 2.07 -18.07 -2.15
C GLN A 140 0.74 -18.77 -2.50
N SER A 141 0.83 -19.99 -3.03
CA SER A 141 -0.29 -20.88 -3.32
C SER A 141 -0.13 -22.22 -2.60
N GLY A 142 -1.16 -23.07 -2.64
CA GLY A 142 -1.09 -24.43 -2.11
C GLY A 142 -1.09 -24.50 -0.58
N LEU A 143 -1.82 -23.58 0.06
CA LEU A 143 -1.90 -23.44 1.53
C LEU A 143 -2.99 -24.34 2.14
N GLY A 144 -3.51 -25.30 1.38
CA GLY A 144 -4.65 -26.15 1.73
C GLY A 144 -5.74 -26.15 0.65
N ILE A 145 -6.66 -27.12 0.72
CA ILE A 145 -7.78 -27.24 -0.22
C ILE A 145 -8.67 -26.00 -0.09
N GLY A 146 -8.99 -25.37 -1.23
CA GLY A 146 -9.83 -24.17 -1.26
C GLY A 146 -9.08 -22.85 -1.02
N SER A 147 -7.81 -22.90 -0.60
CA SER A 147 -6.98 -21.68 -0.48
C SER A 147 -6.69 -21.07 -1.85
N GLN A 148 -6.77 -19.73 -1.93
CA GLN A 148 -6.32 -19.00 -3.11
C GLN A 148 -4.91 -18.46 -2.88
N LYS A 149 -4.36 -17.87 -3.94
CA LYS A 149 -3.06 -17.21 -3.89
C LYS A 149 -3.10 -15.98 -2.97
N ILE A 150 -2.22 -15.95 -1.97
CA ILE A 150 -2.04 -14.84 -1.03
C ILE A 150 -0.79 -14.05 -1.42
N ASP A 151 -0.83 -12.72 -1.28
CA ASP A 151 0.24 -11.84 -1.75
C ASP A 151 1.57 -12.11 -1.02
N TRP A 152 1.55 -12.35 0.29
CA TRP A 152 2.74 -12.64 1.06
C TRP A 152 2.55 -13.78 2.06
N LEU A 153 3.56 -14.63 2.17
CA LEU A 153 3.84 -15.47 3.33
C LEU A 153 5.17 -15.01 3.94
N LEU A 154 5.12 -14.53 5.18
CA LEU A 154 6.29 -14.15 5.96
C LEU A 154 6.49 -15.18 7.07
N LYS A 155 7.67 -15.79 7.14
CA LYS A 155 8.03 -16.77 8.18
C LYS A 155 9.16 -16.21 9.05
N PRO A 156 8.86 -15.68 10.24
CA PRO A 156 9.88 -15.33 11.23
C PRO A 156 10.56 -16.61 11.73
N LYS A 157 11.85 -16.54 12.06
CA LYS A 157 12.61 -17.74 12.51
C LYS A 157 12.08 -18.37 13.81
N GLU A 158 11.50 -17.54 14.68
CA GLU A 158 11.15 -17.91 16.05
C GLU A 158 9.64 -18.04 16.29
N LYS A 159 8.82 -17.78 15.27
CA LYS A 159 7.34 -17.76 15.38
C LYS A 159 6.69 -18.45 14.17
N GLY A 160 5.38 -18.67 14.24
CA GLY A 160 4.62 -19.25 13.13
C GLY A 160 4.62 -18.36 11.88
N GLY A 161 4.21 -18.90 10.73
CA GLY A 161 4.10 -18.09 9.51
C GLY A 161 2.92 -17.12 9.56
N ILE A 162 3.04 -16.00 8.84
CA ILE A 162 1.98 -15.02 8.65
C ILE A 162 1.64 -14.89 7.17
N LEU A 163 0.37 -15.11 6.84
CA LEU A 163 -0.22 -14.82 5.55
C LEU A 163 -0.78 -13.41 5.53
N LEU A 164 -0.35 -12.60 4.57
CA LEU A 164 -0.77 -11.22 4.40
C LEU A 164 -1.31 -10.98 2.99
N GLU A 165 -2.55 -10.53 2.93
CA GLU A 165 -3.16 -9.98 1.72
C GLU A 165 -3.05 -8.46 1.74
N VAL A 166 -2.72 -7.85 0.61
CA VAL A 166 -2.55 -6.41 0.47
C VAL A 166 -3.65 -5.85 -0.42
N LYS A 167 -4.43 -4.90 0.08
CA LYS A 167 -5.48 -4.26 -0.71
C LYS A 167 -5.32 -2.75 -0.75
N ASN A 168 -5.12 -2.23 -1.94
CA ASN A 168 -5.32 -0.81 -2.23
C ASN A 168 -6.79 -0.57 -2.62
N ARG A 169 -7.44 0.43 -2.02
CA ARG A 169 -8.87 0.75 -2.27
C ARG A 169 -9.07 2.24 -2.56
N PRO A 170 -8.49 2.75 -3.66
CA PRO A 170 -8.61 4.16 -4.03
C PRO A 170 -10.05 4.54 -4.43
N GLY A 171 -10.89 3.57 -4.82
CA GLY A 171 -12.28 3.80 -5.24
C GLY A 171 -13.20 4.41 -4.17
N GLN A 172 -12.92 4.20 -2.87
CA GLN A 172 -13.70 4.85 -1.80
C GLN A 172 -13.54 6.36 -1.80
N MET A 173 -12.33 6.86 -2.09
CA MET A 173 -12.07 8.30 -2.21
C MET A 173 -12.89 8.91 -3.35
N ALA A 174 -12.96 8.24 -4.50
CA ALA A 174 -13.76 8.72 -5.62
C ALA A 174 -15.25 8.84 -5.27
N ARG A 175 -15.80 7.83 -4.59
CA ARG A 175 -17.20 7.84 -4.12
C ARG A 175 -17.46 8.98 -3.14
N GLU A 176 -16.57 9.18 -2.18
CA GLU A 176 -16.70 10.26 -1.20
C GLU A 176 -16.60 11.65 -1.81
N MET A 177 -15.70 11.85 -2.78
CA MET A 177 -15.60 13.10 -3.52
C MET A 177 -16.88 13.38 -4.32
N THR A 178 -17.49 12.36 -4.94
CA THR A 178 -18.79 12.50 -5.61
C THR A 178 -19.89 12.85 -4.62
N ARG A 179 -19.97 12.16 -3.47
CA ARG A 179 -20.97 12.45 -2.42
C ARG A 179 -20.89 13.90 -1.96
N ARG A 180 -19.67 14.39 -1.67
CA ARG A 180 -19.43 15.77 -1.23
C ARG A 180 -19.79 16.84 -2.26
N LYS A 181 -19.70 16.54 -3.56
CA LYS A 181 -20.15 17.47 -4.62
C LYS A 181 -21.67 17.64 -4.65
N VAL A 182 -22.42 16.61 -4.26
CA VAL A 182 -23.89 16.58 -4.30
C VAL A 182 -24.49 17.15 -3.02
N THR A 183 -23.86 16.92 -1.87
CA THR A 183 -24.31 17.47 -0.58
C THR A 183 -23.83 18.91 -0.39
N SER A 184 -24.75 19.83 -0.10
CA SER A 184 -24.43 21.23 0.22
C SER A 184 -23.33 21.30 1.31
N PRO A 185 -22.35 22.23 1.21
CA PRO A 185 -21.13 22.23 2.04
C PRO A 185 -21.34 22.57 3.53
N SER A 186 -22.58 22.58 4.03
CA SER A 186 -22.93 23.22 5.30
C SER A 186 -22.66 22.42 6.59
N MET A 187 -22.21 21.16 6.55
CA MET A 187 -21.66 20.48 7.73
C MET A 187 -20.59 19.44 7.34
N PRO A 188 -19.43 19.39 8.02
CA PRO A 188 -18.50 18.27 7.90
C PRO A 188 -19.21 17.00 8.40
N SER A 189 -19.35 16.00 7.52
CA SER A 189 -19.76 14.65 7.89
C SER A 189 -18.59 13.70 7.73
N ASP A 190 -18.48 12.73 8.62
CA ASP A 190 -17.51 11.64 8.50
C ASP A 190 -17.69 10.90 7.17
N PRO A 191 -16.60 10.36 6.58
CA PRO A 191 -16.69 9.54 5.39
C PRO A 191 -17.58 8.30 5.62
N ILE A 192 -18.40 7.95 4.65
CA ILE A 192 -19.20 6.72 4.68
C ILE A 192 -18.33 5.58 4.13
N THR A 193 -18.07 4.58 4.97
CA THR A 193 -17.25 3.44 4.58
C THR A 193 -18.12 2.23 4.22
N ASP A 194 -18.06 1.80 2.96
CA ASP A 194 -18.64 0.53 2.50
C ASP A 194 -17.68 -0.62 2.81
N PHE A 195 -17.75 -1.12 4.06
CA PHE A 195 -16.90 -2.23 4.55
C PHE A 195 -17.03 -3.50 3.71
N PRO A 196 -18.22 -4.00 3.34
CA PRO A 196 -18.33 -5.18 2.47
C PRO A 196 -17.54 -5.04 1.17
N ALA A 197 -17.53 -3.85 0.54
CA ALA A 197 -16.73 -3.63 -0.66
C ALA A 197 -15.22 -3.63 -0.39
N LEU A 198 -14.76 -3.20 0.79
CA LEU A 198 -13.34 -3.28 1.15
C LEU A 198 -12.84 -4.72 1.17
N PHE A 199 -13.65 -5.64 1.72
CA PHE A 199 -13.26 -7.04 2.01
C PHE A 199 -13.82 -8.09 1.04
N ARG A 200 -14.61 -7.71 0.02
CA ARG A 200 -15.29 -8.64 -0.91
C ARG A 200 -14.41 -9.76 -1.49
N SER A 201 -13.12 -9.50 -1.69
CA SER A 201 -12.14 -10.45 -2.26
C SER A 201 -11.08 -10.92 -1.27
N THR A 202 -11.28 -10.67 0.03
CA THR A 202 -10.31 -10.98 1.07
C THR A 202 -10.66 -12.30 1.75
N THR A 203 -11.90 -12.46 2.23
CA THR A 203 -12.30 -13.66 2.99
C THR A 203 -12.25 -14.93 2.17
N GLY A 204 -12.65 -14.88 0.90
CA GLY A 204 -12.62 -16.04 0.00
C GLY A 204 -11.23 -16.52 -0.41
N LYS A 205 -10.16 -15.83 0.00
CA LYS A 205 -8.77 -16.28 -0.24
C LYS A 205 -8.19 -17.09 0.91
N PHE A 206 -8.64 -16.80 2.13
CA PHE A 206 -8.14 -17.41 3.36
C PHE A 206 -8.96 -18.63 3.74
N LEU A 207 -8.32 -19.58 4.43
CA LEU A 207 -9.03 -20.69 5.06
C LEU A 207 -9.75 -20.20 6.32
N PRO A 208 -10.81 -20.90 6.77
CA PRO A 208 -11.34 -20.75 8.12
C PRO A 208 -10.24 -20.85 9.17
N LEU A 209 -10.33 -20.06 10.25
CA LEU A 209 -9.27 -20.01 11.27
C LEU A 209 -9.03 -21.34 11.99
N GLU A 210 -10.03 -22.20 12.05
CA GLU A 210 -9.92 -23.54 12.65
C GLU A 210 -9.14 -24.53 11.77
N GLU A 211 -8.94 -24.21 10.49
CA GLU A 211 -8.28 -25.07 9.50
C GLU A 211 -6.87 -24.60 9.11
N THR A 212 -6.44 -23.42 9.61
CA THR A 212 -5.16 -22.81 9.24
C THR A 212 -4.12 -22.92 10.34
N GLU A 213 -2.88 -23.23 9.96
CA GLU A 213 -1.72 -23.16 10.86
C GLU A 213 -1.07 -21.76 10.90
N TYR A 214 -1.51 -20.86 10.03
CA TYR A 214 -0.91 -19.53 9.85
C TYR A 214 -1.70 -18.44 10.58
N THR A 215 -0.99 -17.41 11.05
CA THR A 215 -1.65 -16.13 11.34
C THR A 215 -2.09 -15.51 10.01
N GLN A 216 -3.34 -15.08 9.90
CA GLN A 216 -3.92 -14.57 8.65
C GLN A 216 -4.38 -13.13 8.83
N GLY A 217 -4.00 -12.25 7.92
CA GLY A 217 -4.45 -10.87 7.97
C GLY A 217 -4.42 -10.13 6.65
N VAL A 218 -4.96 -8.92 6.69
CA VAL A 218 -5.05 -8.03 5.54
C VAL A 218 -4.55 -6.65 5.92
N ILE A 219 -3.77 -6.03 5.03
CA ILE A 219 -3.45 -4.61 5.10
C ILE A 219 -4.21 -3.84 4.03
N LEU A 220 -4.87 -2.76 4.43
CA LEU A 220 -5.68 -1.91 3.58
C LEU A 220 -5.05 -0.54 3.43
N PHE A 221 -4.85 -0.10 2.19
CA PHE A 221 -4.48 1.28 1.86
C PHE A 221 -5.71 2.01 1.36
N LEU A 222 -6.12 3.05 2.08
CA LEU A 222 -7.36 3.78 1.84
C LEU A 222 -7.04 5.26 1.57
N GLY A 223 -7.77 5.87 0.64
CA GLY A 223 -7.72 7.31 0.39
C GLY A 223 -8.71 8.13 1.22
N ILE A 224 -9.37 7.51 2.21
CA ILE A 224 -10.35 8.15 3.09
C ILE A 224 -10.11 7.73 4.54
N LYS A 225 -10.53 8.58 5.49
CA LYS A 225 -10.59 8.21 6.91
C LYS A 225 -11.62 7.10 7.12
N VAL A 226 -11.26 6.13 7.94
CA VAL A 226 -12.19 5.11 8.46
C VAL A 226 -12.18 5.18 9.99
N PRO A 227 -13.34 5.36 10.65
CA PRO A 227 -13.41 5.33 12.10
C PRO A 227 -12.94 3.98 12.64
N ALA A 228 -11.97 3.99 13.56
CA ALA A 228 -11.35 2.78 14.09
C ALA A 228 -12.36 1.87 14.79
N THR A 229 -13.30 2.45 15.54
CA THR A 229 -14.38 1.73 16.21
C THR A 229 -15.32 1.03 15.23
N ALA A 230 -15.65 1.67 14.10
CA ALA A 230 -16.49 1.08 13.07
C ALA A 230 -15.78 -0.10 12.37
N LEU A 231 -14.49 0.05 12.10
CA LEU A 231 -13.68 -1.03 11.52
C LEU A 231 -13.49 -2.20 12.49
N ASP A 232 -13.21 -1.92 13.77
CA ASP A 232 -13.08 -2.95 14.81
C ASP A 232 -14.40 -3.71 15.00
N ASN A 233 -15.54 -3.00 15.06
CA ASN A 233 -16.85 -3.63 15.09
C ASN A 233 -17.11 -4.51 13.86
N TYR A 234 -16.78 -4.03 12.65
CA TYR A 234 -16.93 -4.83 11.44
C TYR A 234 -16.04 -6.07 11.45
N PHE A 235 -14.78 -5.92 11.89
CA PHE A 235 -13.85 -7.03 12.05
C PHE A 235 -14.40 -8.10 12.98
N ARG A 236 -14.82 -7.71 14.19
CA ARG A 236 -15.37 -8.61 15.21
C ARG A 236 -16.59 -9.37 14.73
N ASN A 237 -17.49 -8.68 14.03
CA ASN A 237 -18.78 -9.26 13.64
C ASN A 237 -18.74 -10.07 12.34
N HIS A 238 -17.80 -9.79 11.42
CA HIS A 238 -17.86 -10.34 10.06
C HIS A 238 -16.59 -11.03 9.57
N LEU A 239 -15.44 -10.78 10.18
CA LEU A 239 -14.14 -11.22 9.61
C LEU A 239 -13.36 -12.15 10.54
N GLN A 240 -13.68 -12.21 11.83
CA GLN A 240 -12.94 -13.00 12.83
C GLN A 240 -12.97 -14.51 12.64
N SER A 241 -13.84 -15.04 11.77
CA SER A 241 -13.84 -16.47 11.40
C SER A 241 -12.75 -16.83 10.39
N HIS A 242 -12.16 -15.85 9.71
CA HIS A 242 -11.12 -16.06 8.68
C HIS A 242 -9.86 -15.20 8.89
N LEU A 243 -9.92 -14.12 9.66
CA LEU A 243 -8.80 -13.21 9.87
C LEU A 243 -8.45 -13.08 11.35
N HIS A 244 -7.15 -13.11 11.63
CA HIS A 244 -6.58 -12.82 12.94
C HIS A 244 -6.34 -11.31 13.14
N PHE A 245 -6.08 -10.56 12.07
CA PHE A 245 -5.85 -9.13 12.14
C PHE A 245 -6.23 -8.38 10.85
N ILE A 246 -6.39 -7.06 10.99
CA ILE A 246 -6.50 -6.08 9.91
C ILE A 246 -5.55 -4.94 10.23
N ALA A 247 -4.83 -4.43 9.23
CA ALA A 247 -4.04 -3.21 9.33
C ALA A 247 -4.57 -2.15 8.36
N LEU A 248 -4.67 -0.90 8.80
CA LEU A 248 -4.80 0.26 7.91
C LEU A 248 -3.40 0.81 7.66
N GLY A 249 -2.93 0.74 6.42
CA GLY A 249 -1.62 1.23 6.01
C GLY A 249 -1.67 2.64 5.43
N LYS A 250 -0.67 3.44 5.76
CA LYS A 250 -0.40 4.76 5.18
C LYS A 250 1.05 4.81 4.73
N GLU A 251 1.29 5.36 3.55
CA GLU A 251 2.66 5.66 3.09
C GLU A 251 3.32 6.71 3.99
N ASP A 252 4.58 6.47 4.35
CA ASP A 252 5.38 7.35 5.18
C ASP A 252 6.79 7.46 4.61
N LYS A 253 7.32 8.67 4.43
CA LYS A 253 8.66 8.82 3.86
C LYS A 253 9.74 8.28 4.79
N ALA A 254 9.67 8.50 6.09
CA ALA A 254 10.73 8.05 7.01
C ALA A 254 10.62 6.53 7.23
N MET A 255 9.40 6.05 7.41
CA MET A 255 9.10 4.70 7.89
C MET A 255 8.71 3.71 6.79
N GLY A 256 8.53 4.16 5.55
CA GLY A 256 7.97 3.39 4.44
C GLY A 256 6.46 3.25 4.56
N ILE A 257 6.02 2.54 5.61
CA ILE A 257 4.63 2.41 6.01
C ILE A 257 4.49 2.59 7.51
N SER A 258 3.46 3.34 7.88
CA SER A 258 2.88 3.34 9.22
C SER A 258 1.54 2.61 9.18
N VAL A 259 1.16 1.95 10.29
CA VAL A 259 -0.08 1.18 10.38
C VAL A 259 -0.91 1.52 11.62
N ASN A 260 -2.21 1.26 11.52
CA ASN A 260 -3.11 1.08 12.64
C ASN A 260 -3.60 -0.36 12.62
N LEU A 261 -3.23 -1.13 13.65
CA LEU A 261 -3.43 -2.57 13.71
C LEU A 261 -4.62 -2.92 14.61
N ILE A 262 -5.57 -3.67 14.06
CA ILE A 262 -6.71 -4.25 14.77
C ILE A 262 -6.51 -5.76 14.80
N VAL A 263 -6.47 -6.33 16.01
CA VAL A 263 -6.13 -7.74 16.23
C VAL A 263 -7.20 -8.48 17.03
N LYS A 264 -7.23 -9.80 16.87
CA LYS A 264 -8.08 -10.70 17.67
C LYS A 264 -7.56 -10.87 19.11
N SER A 265 -6.25 -10.88 19.31
CA SER A 265 -5.61 -11.01 20.64
C SER A 265 -4.26 -10.30 20.72
N THR A 266 -3.75 -10.11 21.93
CA THR A 266 -2.42 -9.52 22.18
C THR A 266 -1.30 -10.38 21.60
N GLU A 267 -1.39 -11.71 21.67
CA GLU A 267 -0.34 -12.57 21.08
C GLU A 267 -0.23 -12.38 19.57
N VAL A 268 -1.36 -12.20 18.88
CA VAL A 268 -1.38 -11.88 17.44
C VAL A 268 -0.71 -10.51 17.21
N ALA A 269 -0.98 -9.52 18.05
CA ALA A 269 -0.34 -8.20 17.93
C ALA A 269 1.19 -8.29 18.00
N ASP A 270 1.70 -8.99 19.01
CA ASP A 270 3.14 -9.15 19.25
C ASP A 270 3.79 -10.00 18.17
N HIS A 271 3.06 -10.97 17.61
CA HIS A 271 3.52 -11.75 16.47
C HIS A 271 3.66 -10.88 15.21
N VAL A 272 2.61 -10.11 14.87
CA VAL A 272 2.59 -9.24 13.68
C VAL A 272 3.63 -8.13 13.78
N ARG A 273 3.73 -7.45 14.92
CA ARG A 273 4.73 -6.39 15.15
C ARG A 273 6.15 -6.93 15.05
N PHE A 274 6.42 -8.11 15.61
CA PHE A 274 7.72 -8.77 15.49
C PHE A 274 8.06 -9.10 14.03
N ALA A 275 7.09 -9.67 13.30
CA ALA A 275 7.26 -10.14 11.93
C ALA A 275 7.51 -9.02 10.91
N PHE A 276 6.63 -8.01 10.89
CA PHE A 276 6.67 -6.96 9.87
C PHE A 276 7.43 -5.72 10.31
N ARG A 277 7.67 -5.53 11.61
CA ARG A 277 8.26 -4.32 12.19
C ARG A 277 7.57 -3.05 11.70
N TRP A 278 6.24 -3.12 11.60
CA TRP A 278 5.45 -1.96 11.23
C TRP A 278 5.50 -0.91 12.32
N ASN A 279 5.62 0.35 11.88
CA ASN A 279 5.54 1.48 12.77
C ASN A 279 4.07 1.77 13.08
N GLU A 280 3.76 2.02 14.35
CA GLU A 280 2.43 2.49 14.73
C GLU A 280 2.29 3.96 14.35
N GLY A 281 1.13 4.34 13.85
CA GLY A 281 0.86 5.75 13.54
C GLY A 281 0.30 6.01 12.15
N ALA A 282 -0.28 5.02 11.45
CA ALA A 282 -1.31 5.41 10.48
C ALA A 282 -2.46 6.01 11.30
N ASP A 283 -2.53 7.34 11.32
CA ASP A 283 -3.41 8.09 12.20
C ASP A 283 -4.81 7.47 12.37
N LEU A 284 -5.17 7.26 13.64
CA LEU A 284 -6.55 7.15 14.13
C LEU A 284 -7.34 8.46 13.97
N LEU A 285 -6.70 9.52 13.43
CA LEU A 285 -7.16 10.90 13.40
C LEU A 285 -6.77 11.61 12.08
N TYR A 286 -7.62 11.51 11.07
CA TYR A 286 -7.90 12.62 10.14
C TYR A 286 -9.39 12.89 10.11
#